data_AF-A0A5E4TSJ6-F1
#
_entry.id   AF-A0A5E4TSJ6-F1
#
_cell.length_a   1.000
_cell.length_b   1.000
_cell.length_c   1.000
_cell.angle_alpha   90.00
_cell.angle_beta   90.00
_cell.angle_gamma   90.00
#
_symmetry.space_group_name_H-M   'P 1'
#
loop_
_entity.id
_entity.type
_entity.pdbx_description
1 polymer ?
#
loop_
_entity_poly.entity_id
_entity_poly.type
_entity_poly.pdbx_seq_one_letter_code
_entity_poly.pdbx_strand_id
1 'polypeptide(L)'
;MPTANCLRTSQGAACRPEPINEATGTATADTLAHSLRNAHAMPEYEASALDAAISRGVATHCAPQTYPARYYFLSSSDVSRIARRRIDPPAPKRYLGFDRVTQSLRHIAIAVNMTMRARFDIDPLEVQVSVFGGRMHIASNFHAGRIREALHLALTDDSLMTGAPRRPAREDIHNWDATVMSRRVRDIARLRHHYIDGHGLADMRAAARAEVTAGIGRPSEGALPVDSALRQLDDAFDTLHRVVHDAASATPTFRDLIVHTPMQDGTPKLTSLPDGVTQTMHAEQCIESAIAQHAEEWHREATTRLGLPDDALITVPMAGRFVPCAACAEVEAESRTQGGLFDPANGKFVLHRSSRRIGMAFANEVQHIAQPTLASTPEVSARRAQAIAKRFVDAPQSLRAYGEPVVLDYSLDTESESSGDES
;
A
#
# COMPACT_ATOMS: atom_id res chain seq x y z
N MET A 1 6.44 10.03 -42.83
CA MET A 1 7.28 9.53 -41.74
C MET A 1 6.77 10.13 -40.44
N PRO A 2 6.24 9.35 -39.49
CA PRO A 2 5.89 9.84 -38.17
C PRO A 2 7.07 9.65 -37.21
N THR A 3 7.36 10.72 -36.47
CA THR A 3 8.40 10.90 -35.48
C THR A 3 8.21 10.00 -34.25
N ALA A 4 9.27 9.29 -33.86
CA ALA A 4 9.33 8.49 -32.64
C ALA A 4 9.48 9.40 -31.40
N ASN A 5 8.50 9.37 -30.50
CA ASN A 5 8.66 9.91 -29.16
C ASN A 5 9.33 8.86 -28.28
N CYS A 6 10.60 9.09 -27.92
CA CYS A 6 11.31 8.33 -26.90
C CYS A 6 10.67 8.54 -25.52
N LEU A 7 10.11 7.48 -24.95
CA LEU A 7 9.78 7.42 -23.52
C LEU A 7 11.09 7.32 -22.72
N ARG A 8 11.29 8.28 -21.82
CA ARG A 8 12.44 8.36 -20.90
C ARG A 8 12.49 7.13 -19.99
N THR A 9 13.66 6.53 -19.90
CA THR A 9 14.04 5.61 -18.82
C THR A 9 14.02 6.35 -17.48
N SER A 10 13.21 5.89 -16.54
CA SER A 10 13.02 6.50 -15.22
C SER A 10 14.02 5.93 -14.21
N GLN A 11 15.20 6.54 -14.17
CA GLN A 11 16.01 6.55 -12.95
C GLN A 11 16.33 8.02 -12.64
N GLY A 12 15.82 8.50 -11.50
CA GLY A 12 16.01 9.86 -11.02
C GLY A 12 14.84 10.79 -11.31
N ALA A 13 13.69 10.56 -10.67
CA ALA A 13 12.74 11.64 -10.44
C ALA A 13 12.90 12.09 -8.98
N ALA A 14 13.45 13.29 -8.79
CA ALA A 14 13.39 13.95 -7.49
C ALA A 14 11.91 14.31 -7.23
N CYS A 15 11.30 13.70 -6.22
CA CYS A 15 10.00 14.11 -5.70
C CYS A 15 10.11 15.57 -5.26
N ARG A 16 9.45 16.49 -5.98
CA ARG A 16 9.23 17.85 -5.49
C ARG A 16 7.90 17.88 -4.74
N PRO A 17 7.87 18.23 -3.45
CA PRO A 17 6.64 18.73 -2.85
C PRO A 17 6.36 20.12 -3.43
N GLU A 18 5.16 20.35 -3.97
CA GLU A 18 4.74 21.71 -4.32
C GLU A 18 4.48 22.52 -3.04
N PRO A 19 5.00 23.75 -2.92
CA PRO A 19 4.56 24.70 -1.91
C PRO A 19 3.22 25.30 -2.33
N ILE A 20 2.35 25.52 -1.35
CA ILE A 20 1.09 26.21 -1.54
C ILE A 20 1.37 27.73 -1.61
N ASN A 21 1.04 28.32 -2.77
CA ASN A 21 0.70 29.72 -3.09
C ASN A 21 1.69 30.71 -3.76
N GLU A 22 1.11 31.34 -4.81
CA GLU A 22 1.20 32.70 -5.40
C GLU A 22 2.48 33.26 -6.07
N ALA A 23 2.38 33.33 -7.40
CA ALA A 23 2.75 34.41 -8.33
C ALA A 23 4.22 34.81 -8.63
N THR A 24 4.43 35.03 -9.94
CA THR A 24 5.46 35.81 -10.68
C THR A 24 6.84 35.21 -10.99
N GLY A 25 7.19 35.27 -12.28
CA GLY A 25 8.57 35.48 -12.74
C GLY A 25 9.15 34.40 -13.66
N THR A 26 9.16 34.68 -14.96
CA THR A 26 9.80 33.89 -16.03
C THR A 26 11.33 33.84 -15.90
N ALA A 27 11.91 32.63 -15.95
CA ALA A 27 13.31 32.40 -16.29
C ALA A 27 13.44 31.15 -17.19
N THR A 28 14.18 31.30 -18.29
CA THR A 28 14.21 30.41 -19.46
C THR A 28 15.10 29.16 -19.29
N ALA A 29 14.74 28.10 -20.03
CA ALA A 29 15.19 26.71 -19.90
C ALA A 29 16.70 26.41 -20.12
N ASP A 30 17.51 27.37 -20.57
CA ASP A 30 18.89 27.10 -20.97
C ASP A 30 19.90 27.07 -19.81
N THR A 31 19.56 27.59 -18.63
CA THR A 31 20.46 27.54 -17.46
C THR A 31 20.41 26.18 -16.74
N LEU A 32 19.35 25.39 -16.93
CA LEU A 32 19.15 24.10 -16.26
C LEU A 32 19.99 22.96 -16.87
N ALA A 33 20.41 23.09 -18.13
CA ALA A 33 21.15 22.05 -18.84
C ALA A 33 22.63 21.99 -18.46
N HIS A 34 23.19 23.04 -17.84
CA HIS A 34 24.61 23.09 -17.46
C HIS A 34 24.89 22.60 -16.03
N SER A 35 23.88 22.50 -15.15
CA SER A 35 24.06 22.00 -13.77
C SER A 35 23.96 20.48 -13.63
N LEU A 36 23.67 19.72 -14.69
CA LEU A 36 23.49 18.26 -14.63
C LEU A 36 24.75 17.42 -14.87
N ARG A 37 25.94 18.04 -14.89
CA ARG A 37 27.22 17.31 -14.85
C ARG A 37 28.01 17.77 -13.65
N ASN A 38 27.79 17.12 -12.51
CA ASN A 38 28.76 16.89 -11.43
C ASN A 38 28.04 16.19 -10.27
N ALA A 39 27.78 14.89 -10.42
CA ALA A 39 27.48 14.04 -9.27
C ALA A 39 28.82 13.60 -8.66
N HIS A 40 29.32 14.36 -7.69
CA HIS A 40 30.40 13.89 -6.82
C HIS A 40 29.79 13.26 -5.56
N ALA A 41 30.36 12.14 -5.14
CA ALA A 41 30.04 11.51 -3.86
C ALA A 41 30.31 12.50 -2.72
N MET A 42 29.39 12.55 -1.75
CA MET A 42 29.51 13.39 -0.56
C MET A 42 30.80 13.04 0.21
N PRO A 43 31.65 14.01 0.56
CA PRO A 43 32.79 13.77 1.44
C PRO A 43 32.31 13.32 2.83
N GLU A 44 33.02 12.38 3.45
CA GLU A 44 32.71 11.77 4.76
C GLU A 44 32.42 12.79 5.89
N TYR A 45 32.91 14.02 5.74
CA TYR A 45 32.68 15.13 6.67
C TYR A 45 31.21 15.58 6.76
N GLU A 46 30.46 15.56 5.65
CA GLU A 46 29.05 15.99 5.63
C GLU A 46 28.10 14.91 6.17
N ALA A 47 28.47 13.62 6.04
CA ALA A 47 27.79 12.51 6.72
C ALA A 47 27.99 12.56 8.25
N SER A 48 29.19 12.94 8.71
CA SER A 48 29.46 13.13 10.14
C SER A 48 28.74 14.36 10.72
N ALA A 49 28.53 15.41 9.91
CA ALA A 49 27.71 16.56 10.27
C ALA A 49 26.20 16.20 10.37
N LEU A 50 25.72 15.28 9.53
CA LEU A 50 24.37 14.71 9.57
C LEU A 50 24.14 13.87 10.84
N ASP A 51 25.08 12.98 11.18
CA ASP A 51 25.05 12.23 12.44
C ASP A 51 25.10 13.16 13.65
N ALA A 52 25.90 14.23 13.59
CA ALA A 52 25.99 15.22 14.66
C ALA A 52 24.76 16.13 14.73
N ALA A 53 24.06 16.42 13.63
CA ALA A 53 22.82 17.20 13.64
C ALA A 53 21.64 16.38 14.17
N ILE A 54 21.54 15.11 13.79
CA ILE A 54 20.57 14.16 14.32
C ILE A 54 20.88 13.89 15.80
N SER A 55 22.13 13.65 16.16
CA SER A 55 22.55 13.45 17.57
C SER A 55 22.36 14.71 18.42
N ARG A 56 22.59 15.93 17.88
CA ARG A 56 22.34 17.19 18.61
C ARG A 56 20.85 17.50 18.76
N GLY A 57 20.02 17.14 17.79
CA GLY A 57 18.55 17.20 17.90
C GLY A 57 17.98 16.18 18.90
N VAL A 58 18.67 15.05 19.10
CA VAL A 58 18.31 14.03 20.10
C VAL A 58 18.84 14.37 21.51
N ALA A 59 19.94 15.12 21.62
CA ALA A 59 20.62 15.34 22.91
C ALA A 59 20.28 16.64 23.66
N THR A 60 19.55 17.62 23.08
CA THR A 60 19.37 18.94 23.73
C THR A 60 18.00 19.23 24.35
N HIS A 61 17.08 18.26 24.46
CA HIS A 61 15.86 18.41 25.26
C HIS A 61 15.70 17.30 26.31
N CYS A 62 16.46 17.41 27.40
CA CYS A 62 16.18 16.73 28.65
C CYS A 62 15.29 17.61 29.56
N ALA A 63 13.96 17.46 29.44
CA ALA A 63 12.98 17.46 30.54
C ALA A 63 11.59 17.11 29.95
N PRO A 64 10.70 16.43 30.70
CA PRO A 64 9.92 15.31 30.17
C PRO A 64 8.67 15.76 29.41
N GLN A 65 8.57 15.38 28.12
CA GLN A 65 7.30 15.28 27.40
C GLN A 65 7.24 13.97 26.58
N THR A 66 6.98 12.88 27.30
CA THR A 66 5.94 11.87 27.01
C THR A 66 5.72 11.25 25.62
N TYR A 67 6.61 11.27 24.62
CA TYR A 67 6.45 10.34 23.47
C TYR A 67 7.80 9.81 22.93
N PRO A 68 8.13 8.51 23.09
CA PRO A 68 9.36 7.93 22.53
C PRO A 68 9.29 7.94 20.99
N ALA A 69 10.45 8.08 20.33
CA ALA A 69 10.57 8.22 18.87
C ALA A 69 9.75 7.15 18.12
N ARG A 70 8.82 7.62 17.28
CA ARG A 70 7.81 6.83 16.55
C ARG A 70 8.21 6.56 15.10
N TYR A 71 9.42 6.96 14.73
CA TYR A 71 9.91 6.97 13.36
C TYR A 71 11.40 6.64 13.35
N TYR A 72 11.90 6.28 12.18
CA TYR A 72 13.34 6.10 11.93
C TYR A 72 13.70 6.69 10.56
N PHE A 73 14.99 6.91 10.34
CA PHE A 73 15.55 7.34 9.07
C PHE A 73 16.65 6.37 8.68
N LEU A 74 16.72 6.01 7.40
CA LEU A 74 17.82 5.23 6.85
C LEU A 74 18.43 5.98 5.67
N SER A 75 19.74 6.16 5.71
CA SER A 75 20.48 6.61 4.53
C SER A 75 20.57 5.50 3.48
N SER A 76 20.99 5.84 2.26
CA SER A 76 21.30 4.85 1.22
C SER A 76 22.32 3.80 1.70
N SER A 77 23.32 4.22 2.49
CA SER A 77 24.29 3.32 3.12
C SER A 77 23.65 2.37 4.12
N ASP A 78 22.73 2.84 4.97
CA ASP A 78 22.06 1.97 5.95
C ASP A 78 21.19 0.92 5.26
N VAL A 79 20.45 1.34 4.23
CA VAL A 79 19.63 0.43 3.43
C VAL A 79 20.49 -0.64 2.75
N SER A 80 21.68 -0.28 2.27
CA SER A 80 22.61 -1.23 1.64
C SER A 80 23.14 -2.31 2.61
N ARG A 81 23.14 -2.03 3.92
CA ARG A 81 23.55 -2.99 4.97
C ARG A 81 22.48 -4.02 5.30
N ILE A 82 21.22 -3.76 4.94
CA ILE A 82 20.13 -4.74 5.08
C ILE A 82 20.29 -5.75 3.95
N ALA A 83 20.83 -6.92 4.25
CA ALA A 83 21.07 -7.97 3.26
C ALA A 83 19.76 -8.41 2.58
N ARG A 84 19.76 -8.52 1.25
CA ARG A 84 18.60 -8.91 0.44
C ARG A 84 18.96 -10.05 -0.50
N ARG A 85 18.05 -11.02 -0.65
CA ARG A 85 18.14 -12.03 -1.71
C ARG A 85 17.13 -11.68 -2.80
N ARG A 86 17.62 -11.35 -3.99
CA ARG A 86 16.76 -11.26 -5.18
C ARG A 86 16.24 -12.66 -5.47
N ILE A 87 14.93 -12.80 -5.63
CA ILE A 87 14.33 -14.03 -6.16
C ILE A 87 13.63 -13.75 -7.48
N ASP A 88 13.47 -14.82 -8.26
CA ASP A 88 12.62 -14.80 -9.44
C ASP A 88 11.17 -14.50 -9.04
N PRO A 89 10.38 -13.92 -9.96
CA PRO A 89 8.96 -13.74 -9.73
C PRO A 89 8.33 -15.08 -9.32
N PRO A 90 7.54 -15.12 -8.22
CA PRO A 90 6.94 -16.35 -7.77
C PRO A 90 5.91 -16.84 -8.79
N ALA A 91 5.57 -18.12 -8.69
CA ALA A 91 4.57 -18.76 -9.53
C ALA A 91 3.24 -17.96 -9.49
N PRO A 92 2.48 -17.96 -10.59
CA PRO A 92 1.25 -17.21 -10.64
C PRO A 92 0.28 -17.63 -9.55
N LYS A 93 -0.17 -16.64 -8.78
CA LYS A 93 -1.09 -16.87 -7.70
C LYS A 93 -2.50 -17.16 -8.20
N ARG A 94 -3.08 -18.25 -7.69
CA ARG A 94 -4.49 -18.57 -7.85
C ARG A 94 -5.28 -17.84 -6.77
N TYR A 95 -6.20 -16.98 -7.19
CA TYR A 95 -7.11 -16.28 -6.29
C TYR A 95 -8.33 -17.16 -6.03
N LEU A 96 -8.42 -17.74 -4.83
CA LEU A 96 -9.48 -18.67 -4.42
C LEU A 96 -10.10 -18.20 -3.09
N GLY A 97 -11.39 -18.45 -2.90
CA GLY A 97 -12.14 -18.06 -1.72
C GLY A 97 -12.09 -16.56 -1.48
N PHE A 98 -11.70 -16.17 -0.27
CA PHE A 98 -11.57 -14.77 0.14
C PHE A 98 -10.47 -14.02 -0.62
N ASP A 99 -9.50 -14.73 -1.20
CA ASP A 99 -8.46 -14.11 -2.00
C ASP A 99 -9.02 -13.43 -3.26
N ARG A 100 -10.19 -13.84 -3.78
CA ARG A 100 -10.87 -13.16 -4.91
C ARG A 100 -11.27 -11.72 -4.59
N VAL A 101 -11.61 -11.43 -3.34
CA VAL A 101 -11.79 -10.04 -2.85
C VAL A 101 -10.46 -9.31 -2.93
N THR A 102 -9.36 -9.93 -2.49
CA THR A 102 -8.02 -9.31 -2.54
C THR A 102 -7.55 -9.03 -3.97
N GLN A 103 -7.98 -9.84 -4.95
CA GLN A 103 -7.74 -9.57 -6.37
C GLN A 103 -8.45 -8.29 -6.82
N SER A 104 -9.70 -8.12 -6.42
CA SER A 104 -10.49 -6.92 -6.74
C SER A 104 -9.88 -5.66 -6.10
N LEU A 105 -9.48 -5.74 -4.82
CA LEU A 105 -8.76 -4.67 -4.12
C LEU A 105 -7.48 -4.27 -4.83
N ARG A 106 -6.72 -5.25 -5.34
CA ARG A 106 -5.51 -5.00 -6.13
C ARG A 106 -5.81 -4.29 -7.44
N HIS A 107 -6.84 -4.72 -8.19
CA HIS A 107 -7.21 -4.05 -9.44
C HIS A 107 -7.60 -2.58 -9.19
N ILE A 108 -8.33 -2.29 -8.10
CA ILE A 108 -8.67 -0.92 -7.68
C ILE A 108 -7.41 -0.10 -7.39
N ALA A 109 -6.46 -0.65 -6.63
CA ALA A 109 -5.21 0.04 -6.32
C ALA A 109 -4.37 0.33 -7.57
N ILE A 110 -4.32 -0.61 -8.52
CA ILE A 110 -3.64 -0.44 -9.81
C ILE A 110 -4.33 0.64 -10.64
N ALA A 111 -5.66 0.64 -10.68
CA ALA A 111 -6.47 1.63 -11.38
C ALA A 111 -6.17 3.05 -10.88
N VAL A 112 -6.18 3.23 -9.56
CA VAL A 112 -5.84 4.52 -8.92
C VAL A 112 -4.40 4.92 -9.20
N ASN A 113 -3.43 4.03 -8.96
CA ASN A 113 -2.00 4.32 -9.18
C ASN A 113 -1.71 4.71 -10.64
N MET A 114 -2.20 3.92 -11.60
CA MET A 114 -1.97 4.18 -13.03
C MET A 114 -2.60 5.51 -13.45
N THR A 115 -3.80 5.81 -12.97
CA THR A 115 -4.49 7.05 -13.33
C THR A 115 -3.82 8.26 -12.72
N MET A 116 -3.33 8.17 -11.48
CA MET A 116 -2.53 9.24 -10.87
C MET A 116 -1.29 9.58 -11.71
N ARG A 117 -0.59 8.56 -12.22
CA ARG A 117 0.56 8.76 -13.10
C ARG A 117 0.16 9.38 -14.43
N ALA A 118 -0.89 8.87 -15.05
CA ALA A 118 -1.29 9.24 -16.41
C ALA A 118 -2.04 10.58 -16.51
N ARG A 119 -2.64 11.06 -15.41
CA ARG A 119 -3.50 12.25 -15.41
C ARG A 119 -3.02 13.36 -14.50
N PHE A 120 -2.27 13.04 -13.45
CA PHE A 120 -1.83 14.03 -12.46
C PHE A 120 -0.31 14.16 -12.38
N ASP A 121 0.46 13.39 -13.16
CA ASP A 121 1.93 13.33 -13.08
C ASP A 121 2.44 12.97 -11.67
N ILE A 122 1.67 12.14 -10.95
CA ILE A 122 1.99 11.66 -9.61
C ILE A 122 2.34 10.18 -9.69
N ASP A 123 3.50 9.77 -9.18
CA ASP A 123 3.90 8.37 -9.08
C ASP A 123 3.87 7.91 -7.62
N PRO A 124 2.71 7.49 -7.08
CA PRO A 124 2.65 7.01 -5.72
C PRO A 124 3.38 5.67 -5.63
N LEU A 125 4.31 5.54 -4.66
CA LEU A 125 5.04 4.28 -4.45
C LEU A 125 4.07 3.16 -4.03
N GLU A 126 3.07 3.51 -3.23
CA GLU A 126 2.09 2.57 -2.71
C GLU A 126 0.67 3.13 -2.78
N VAL A 127 -0.25 2.24 -3.17
CA VAL A 127 -1.70 2.37 -2.97
C VAL A 127 -2.19 1.09 -2.34
N GLN A 128 -2.82 1.16 -1.18
CA GLN A 128 -3.38 0.02 -0.44
C GLN A 128 -4.88 0.18 -0.28
N VAL A 129 -5.59 -0.95 -0.33
CA VAL A 129 -7.05 -0.99 -0.26
C VAL A 129 -7.49 -2.11 0.67
N SER A 130 -8.51 -1.85 1.46
CA SER A 130 -9.23 -2.80 2.29
C SER A 130 -10.74 -2.62 2.14
N VAL A 131 -11.52 -3.65 2.46
CA VAL A 131 -12.98 -3.60 2.49
C VAL A 131 -13.51 -4.39 3.69
N PHE A 132 -14.26 -3.72 4.57
CA PHE A 132 -14.94 -4.33 5.71
C PHE A 132 -15.98 -3.34 6.27
N GLY A 133 -16.93 -3.81 7.07
CA GLY A 133 -17.91 -2.96 7.74
C GLY A 133 -18.77 -2.12 6.78
N GLY A 134 -19.02 -2.61 5.57
CA GLY A 134 -19.76 -1.85 4.56
C GLY A 134 -19.00 -0.70 3.90
N ARG A 135 -17.70 -0.54 4.17
CA ARG A 135 -16.86 0.55 3.64
C ARG A 135 -15.64 0.03 2.88
N MET A 136 -15.22 0.77 1.86
CA MET A 136 -13.94 0.59 1.19
C MET A 136 -12.93 1.61 1.73
N HIS A 137 -11.82 1.11 2.24
CA HIS A 137 -10.73 1.90 2.83
C HIS A 137 -9.58 1.94 1.83
N ILE A 138 -9.06 3.12 1.52
CA ILE A 138 -7.96 3.28 0.57
C ILE A 138 -6.97 4.31 1.07
N ALA A 139 -5.69 4.04 0.87
CA ALA A 139 -4.60 4.94 1.22
C ALA A 139 -3.56 4.96 0.12
N SER A 140 -2.83 6.06 0.03
CA SER A 140 -1.59 6.15 -0.73
C SER A 140 -0.54 6.84 0.13
N ASN A 141 0.72 6.42 0.03
CA ASN A 141 1.82 6.94 0.84
C ASN A 141 2.11 8.43 0.58
N PHE A 142 1.61 8.98 -0.54
CA PHE A 142 1.55 10.41 -0.82
C PHE A 142 0.27 10.73 -1.62
N HIS A 143 -0.11 12.01 -1.69
CA HIS A 143 -1.17 12.49 -2.58
C HIS A 143 -2.56 11.83 -2.44
N ALA A 144 -2.95 11.44 -1.22
CA ALA A 144 -4.24 10.81 -0.95
C ALA A 144 -5.46 11.65 -1.43
N GLY A 145 -5.32 12.99 -1.48
CA GLY A 145 -6.35 13.91 -1.98
C GLY A 145 -6.77 13.66 -3.44
N ARG A 146 -5.96 12.96 -4.24
CA ARG A 146 -6.29 12.63 -5.64
C ARG A 146 -6.95 11.27 -5.82
N ILE A 147 -7.13 10.48 -4.76
CA ILE A 147 -7.61 9.09 -4.87
C ILE A 147 -9.01 9.01 -5.48
N ARG A 148 -9.95 9.86 -5.03
CA ARG A 148 -11.33 9.85 -5.53
C ARG A 148 -11.40 10.18 -7.02
N GLU A 149 -10.71 11.23 -7.42
CA GLU A 149 -10.63 11.68 -8.81
C GLU A 149 -9.95 10.62 -9.69
N ALA A 150 -8.84 10.04 -9.22
CA ALA A 150 -8.14 8.97 -9.90
C ALA A 150 -9.03 7.73 -10.09
N LEU A 151 -9.78 7.33 -9.07
CA LEU A 151 -10.69 6.19 -9.16
C LEU A 151 -11.82 6.44 -10.16
N HIS A 152 -12.44 7.62 -10.11
CA HIS A 152 -13.48 8.00 -11.07
C HIS A 152 -12.98 7.93 -12.50
N LEU A 153 -11.87 8.63 -12.81
CA LEU A 153 -11.27 8.63 -14.13
C LEU A 153 -10.84 7.23 -14.58
N ALA A 154 -10.30 6.40 -13.67
CA ALA A 154 -9.94 5.03 -14.01
C ALA A 154 -11.14 4.19 -14.48
N LEU A 155 -12.35 4.54 -14.07
CA LEU A 155 -13.58 3.84 -14.41
C LEU A 155 -14.32 4.47 -15.60
N THR A 156 -14.12 5.76 -15.87
CA THR A 156 -14.90 6.51 -16.88
C THR A 156 -14.09 7.00 -18.09
N ASP A 157 -12.77 7.16 -17.97
CA ASP A 157 -11.92 7.65 -19.06
C ASP A 157 -11.39 6.48 -19.92
N ASP A 158 -12.00 6.27 -21.08
CA ASP A 158 -11.59 5.22 -22.01
C ASP A 158 -10.22 5.47 -22.65
N SER A 159 -9.76 6.71 -22.69
CA SER A 159 -8.45 7.01 -23.26
C SER A 159 -7.30 6.44 -22.43
N LEU A 160 -7.51 6.15 -21.14
CA LEU A 160 -6.57 5.39 -20.29
C LEU A 160 -6.32 3.96 -20.80
N MET A 161 -7.26 3.43 -21.58
CA MET A 161 -7.20 2.09 -22.15
C MET A 161 -6.62 2.07 -23.57
N THR A 162 -6.50 3.25 -24.20
CA THR A 162 -5.98 3.39 -25.56
C THR A 162 -4.46 3.39 -25.60
N GLY A 163 -3.86 2.75 -26.62
CA GLY A 163 -2.41 2.74 -26.82
C GLY A 163 -1.61 1.81 -25.91
N ALA A 164 -2.28 0.98 -25.09
CA ALA A 164 -1.61 -0.03 -24.29
C ALA A 164 -0.84 -1.01 -25.19
N PRO A 165 0.44 -1.30 -24.89
CA PRO A 165 1.18 -2.30 -25.66
C PRO A 165 0.48 -3.65 -25.56
N ARG A 166 0.39 -4.37 -26.69
CA ARG A 166 0.00 -5.80 -26.66
C ARG A 166 0.94 -6.53 -25.72
N ARG A 167 0.42 -7.55 -25.01
CA ARG A 167 1.25 -8.41 -24.16
C ARG A 167 2.45 -8.87 -24.99
N PRO A 168 3.69 -8.57 -24.58
CA PRO A 168 4.86 -9.06 -25.28
C PRO A 168 4.81 -10.59 -25.39
N ALA A 169 5.32 -11.14 -26.50
CA ALA A 169 5.45 -12.58 -26.63
C ALA A 169 6.31 -13.13 -25.49
N ARG A 170 6.10 -14.39 -25.10
CA ARG A 170 6.84 -15.02 -24.00
C ARG A 170 8.36 -15.02 -24.23
N GLU A 171 8.79 -14.93 -25.49
CA GLU A 171 10.20 -14.84 -25.90
C GLU A 171 10.82 -13.44 -25.70
N ASP A 172 10.00 -12.38 -25.58
CA ASP A 172 10.45 -10.99 -25.40
C ASP A 172 10.38 -10.57 -23.91
N ILE A 173 11.00 -11.39 -23.06
CA ILE A 173 11.05 -11.21 -21.60
C ILE A 173 11.75 -9.92 -21.15
N HIS A 174 12.44 -9.23 -22.07
CA HIS A 174 13.21 -8.02 -21.76
C HIS A 174 12.38 -6.74 -21.84
N ASN A 175 11.19 -6.76 -22.47
CA ASN A 175 10.31 -5.59 -22.51
C ASN A 175 9.38 -5.53 -21.28
N TRP A 176 9.98 -5.28 -20.12
CA TRP A 176 9.30 -5.27 -18.83
C TRP A 176 8.25 -4.16 -18.74
N ASP A 177 8.56 -2.97 -19.25
CA ASP A 177 7.65 -1.82 -19.22
C ASP A 177 6.37 -2.10 -20.02
N ALA A 178 6.49 -2.68 -21.22
CA ALA A 178 5.32 -3.08 -22.00
C ALA A 178 4.51 -4.17 -21.28
N THR A 179 5.17 -5.14 -20.65
CA THR A 179 4.52 -6.19 -19.88
C THR A 179 3.72 -5.62 -18.70
N VAL A 180 4.33 -4.69 -17.94
CA VAL A 180 3.70 -4.03 -16.80
C VAL A 180 2.50 -3.19 -17.24
N MET A 181 2.66 -2.37 -18.29
CA MET A 181 1.58 -1.51 -18.77
C MET A 181 0.41 -2.31 -19.35
N SER A 182 0.70 -3.34 -20.14
CA SER A 182 -0.34 -4.25 -20.68
C SER A 182 -1.15 -4.90 -19.55
N ARG A 183 -0.49 -5.36 -18.49
CA ARG A 183 -1.17 -5.94 -17.32
C ARG A 183 -2.04 -4.93 -16.58
N ARG A 184 -1.55 -3.72 -16.30
CA ARG A 184 -2.32 -2.69 -15.60
C ARG A 184 -3.62 -2.37 -16.33
N VAL A 185 -3.55 -2.22 -17.65
CA VAL A 185 -4.72 -1.97 -18.49
C VAL A 185 -5.70 -3.15 -18.44
N ARG A 186 -5.23 -4.39 -18.49
CA ARG A 186 -6.11 -5.58 -18.33
C ARG A 186 -6.77 -5.64 -16.95
N ASP A 187 -6.06 -5.30 -15.89
CA ASP A 187 -6.61 -5.29 -14.54
C ASP A 187 -7.73 -4.25 -14.40
N ILE A 188 -7.55 -3.06 -14.99
CA ILE A 188 -8.61 -2.03 -15.07
C ILE A 188 -9.79 -2.51 -15.92
N ALA A 189 -9.52 -3.16 -17.07
CA ALA A 189 -10.58 -3.69 -17.92
C ALA A 189 -11.43 -4.74 -17.18
N ARG A 190 -10.78 -5.65 -16.43
CA ARG A 190 -11.46 -6.64 -15.59
C ARG A 190 -12.27 -6.00 -14.47
N LEU A 191 -11.73 -4.96 -13.83
CA LEU A 191 -12.45 -4.20 -12.82
C LEU A 191 -13.76 -3.62 -13.39
N ARG A 192 -13.68 -2.96 -14.56
CA ARG A 192 -14.86 -2.43 -15.27
C ARG A 192 -15.83 -3.54 -15.66
N HIS A 193 -15.33 -4.60 -16.28
CA HIS A 193 -16.13 -5.76 -16.72
C HIS A 193 -16.95 -6.39 -15.58
N HIS A 194 -16.33 -6.61 -14.41
CA HIS A 194 -17.01 -7.25 -13.29
C HIS A 194 -17.93 -6.31 -12.53
N TYR A 195 -17.50 -5.09 -12.25
CA TYR A 195 -18.19 -4.24 -11.28
C TYR A 195 -19.02 -3.11 -11.89
N ILE A 196 -18.75 -2.73 -13.15
CA ILE A 196 -19.53 -1.73 -13.89
C ILE A 196 -20.51 -2.42 -14.83
N ASP A 197 -20.01 -3.32 -15.69
CA ASP A 197 -20.86 -4.04 -16.64
C ASP A 197 -21.62 -5.19 -15.97
N GLY A 198 -21.18 -5.62 -14.78
CA GLY A 198 -21.81 -6.68 -13.98
C GLY A 198 -21.53 -8.11 -14.46
N HIS A 199 -20.67 -8.29 -15.47
CA HIS A 199 -20.39 -9.59 -16.07
C HIS A 199 -19.52 -10.46 -15.16
N GLY A 200 -19.88 -11.73 -14.95
CA GLY A 200 -19.07 -12.70 -14.20
C GLY A 200 -18.92 -12.44 -12.69
N LEU A 201 -19.46 -11.33 -12.16
CA LEU A 201 -19.39 -11.02 -10.72
C LEU A 201 -20.18 -12.03 -9.87
N ALA A 202 -21.37 -12.41 -10.34
CA ALA A 202 -22.19 -13.42 -9.68
C ALA A 202 -21.49 -14.80 -9.65
N ASP A 203 -20.89 -15.20 -10.77
CA ASP A 203 -20.16 -16.46 -10.90
C ASP A 203 -18.89 -16.46 -10.03
N MET A 204 -18.14 -15.35 -10.02
CA MET A 204 -16.99 -15.17 -9.15
C MET A 204 -17.37 -15.27 -7.67
N ARG A 205 -18.50 -14.67 -7.27
CA ARG A 205 -19.05 -14.77 -5.91
C ARG A 205 -19.46 -16.20 -5.57
N ALA A 206 -20.18 -16.87 -6.47
CA ALA A 206 -20.61 -18.26 -6.27
C ALA A 206 -19.40 -19.22 -6.11
N ALA A 207 -18.39 -19.07 -6.97
CA ALA A 207 -17.14 -19.84 -6.88
C ALA A 207 -16.42 -19.56 -5.55
N ALA A 208 -16.28 -18.28 -5.16
CA ALA A 208 -15.66 -17.89 -3.89
C ALA A 208 -16.36 -18.54 -2.68
N ARG A 209 -17.70 -18.58 -2.69
CA ARG A 209 -18.50 -19.23 -1.64
C ARG A 209 -18.30 -20.74 -1.58
N ALA A 210 -18.27 -21.40 -2.74
CA ALA A 210 -18.02 -22.83 -2.82
C ALA A 210 -16.64 -23.18 -2.27
N GLU A 211 -15.62 -22.39 -2.64
CA GLU A 211 -14.24 -22.54 -2.17
C GLU A 211 -14.15 -22.33 -0.65
N VAL A 212 -14.75 -21.26 -0.10
CA VAL A 212 -14.77 -21.01 1.35
C VAL A 212 -15.49 -22.12 2.12
N THR A 213 -16.62 -22.62 1.60
CA THR A 213 -17.35 -23.76 2.18
C THR A 213 -16.47 -25.01 2.21
N ALA A 214 -15.67 -25.24 1.17
CA ALA A 214 -14.71 -26.34 1.08
C ALA A 214 -13.43 -26.14 1.90
N GLY A 215 -13.30 -25.02 2.63
CA GLY A 215 -12.10 -24.71 3.42
C GLY A 215 -10.98 -24.00 2.66
N ILE A 216 -11.17 -23.68 1.39
CA ILE A 216 -10.15 -23.11 0.50
C ILE A 216 -10.20 -21.58 0.56
N GLY A 217 -9.03 -20.94 0.73
CA GLY A 217 -8.92 -19.48 0.73
C GLY A 217 -9.69 -18.82 1.88
N ARG A 218 -9.82 -19.49 3.03
CA ARG A 218 -10.50 -18.95 4.21
C ARG A 218 -9.60 -17.95 4.95
N PRO A 219 -10.16 -16.85 5.46
CA PRO A 219 -9.44 -16.00 6.40
C PRO A 219 -9.18 -16.77 7.70
N SER A 220 -7.93 -16.71 8.19
CA SER A 220 -7.53 -17.22 9.50
C SER A 220 -7.93 -18.67 9.73
N GLU A 221 -7.25 -19.60 9.05
CA GLU A 221 -7.47 -21.05 9.01
C GLU A 221 -8.03 -21.63 10.34
N GLY A 222 -9.37 -21.62 10.48
CA GLY A 222 -10.09 -22.20 11.62
C GLY A 222 -10.59 -21.24 12.71
N ALA A 223 -10.17 -19.97 12.75
CA ALA A 223 -10.59 -19.02 13.80
C ALA A 223 -12.01 -18.45 13.58
N LEU A 224 -12.51 -18.50 12.34
CA LEU A 224 -13.81 -17.96 11.94
C LEU A 224 -14.78 -19.08 11.57
N PRO A 225 -16.01 -19.15 12.11
CA PRO A 225 -17.05 -20.04 11.60
C PRO A 225 -17.30 -19.82 10.10
N VAL A 226 -17.61 -20.89 9.36
CA VAL A 226 -17.81 -20.84 7.89
C VAL A 226 -18.90 -19.82 7.52
N ASP A 227 -20.04 -19.86 8.21
CA ASP A 227 -21.15 -18.94 7.94
C ASP A 227 -20.75 -17.47 8.17
N SER A 228 -19.97 -17.19 9.21
CA SER A 228 -19.44 -15.84 9.47
C SER A 228 -18.51 -15.39 8.34
N ALA A 229 -17.62 -16.27 7.87
CA ALA A 229 -16.75 -15.98 6.74
C ALA A 229 -17.53 -15.74 5.43
N LEU A 230 -18.58 -16.52 5.16
CA LEU A 230 -19.43 -16.35 3.99
C LEU A 230 -20.20 -15.03 4.01
N ARG A 231 -20.74 -14.62 5.17
CA ARG A 231 -21.42 -13.31 5.32
C ARG A 231 -20.45 -12.14 5.08
N GLN A 232 -19.24 -12.23 5.62
CA GLN A 232 -18.21 -11.21 5.41
C GLN A 232 -17.74 -11.16 3.94
N LEU A 233 -17.61 -12.32 3.28
CA LEU A 233 -17.27 -12.42 1.86
C LEU A 233 -18.34 -11.75 0.99
N ASP A 234 -19.60 -12.04 1.28
CA ASP A 234 -20.76 -11.46 0.60
C ASP A 234 -20.79 -9.93 0.76
N ASP A 235 -20.66 -9.42 1.99
CA ASP A 235 -20.64 -7.98 2.25
C ASP A 235 -19.44 -7.27 1.58
N ALA A 236 -18.29 -7.94 1.49
CA ALA A 236 -17.14 -7.42 0.78
C ALA A 236 -17.44 -7.23 -0.73
N PHE A 237 -18.02 -8.23 -1.40
CA PHE A 237 -18.42 -8.10 -2.81
C PHE A 237 -19.49 -7.02 -3.00
N ASP A 238 -20.51 -7.00 -2.14
CA ASP A 238 -21.60 -6.00 -2.22
C ASP A 238 -21.09 -4.57 -2.00
N THR A 239 -20.13 -4.41 -1.08
CA THR A 239 -19.48 -3.12 -0.82
C THR A 239 -18.60 -2.67 -1.96
N LEU A 240 -17.77 -3.57 -2.50
CA LEU A 240 -16.95 -3.25 -3.67
C LEU A 240 -17.81 -2.86 -4.87
N HIS A 241 -18.88 -3.62 -5.15
CA HIS A 241 -19.80 -3.28 -6.23
C HIS A 241 -20.44 -1.91 -6.04
N ARG A 242 -21.00 -1.64 -4.86
CA ARG A 242 -21.63 -0.35 -4.56
C ARG A 242 -20.66 0.82 -4.69
N VAL A 243 -19.45 0.71 -4.13
CA VAL A 243 -18.44 1.78 -4.15
C VAL A 243 -17.90 2.01 -5.56
N VAL A 244 -17.55 0.94 -6.29
CA VAL A 244 -17.00 1.04 -7.65
C VAL A 244 -18.07 1.58 -8.62
N HIS A 245 -19.32 1.14 -8.48
CA HIS A 245 -20.43 1.65 -9.29
C HIS A 245 -20.74 3.12 -8.98
N ASP A 246 -20.78 3.54 -7.72
CA ASP A 246 -20.93 4.96 -7.35
C ASP A 246 -19.78 5.81 -7.91
N ALA A 247 -18.54 5.33 -7.78
CA ALA A 247 -17.36 6.01 -8.31
C ALA A 247 -17.38 6.19 -9.83
N ALA A 248 -18.03 5.30 -10.59
CA ALA A 248 -18.18 5.40 -12.04
C ALA A 248 -19.40 6.23 -12.49
N SER A 249 -20.28 6.62 -11.56
CA SER A 249 -21.47 7.40 -11.90
C SER A 249 -21.12 8.82 -12.39
N ALA A 250 -22.04 9.47 -13.08
CA ALA A 250 -21.85 10.85 -13.56
C ALA A 250 -21.69 11.87 -12.41
N THR A 251 -22.21 11.56 -11.21
CA THR A 251 -22.14 12.40 -10.02
C THR A 251 -21.79 11.55 -8.81
N PRO A 252 -20.52 11.11 -8.69
CA PRO A 252 -20.11 10.17 -7.64
C PRO A 252 -20.21 10.81 -6.26
N THR A 253 -20.75 10.08 -5.28
CA THR A 253 -20.91 10.56 -3.91
C THR A 253 -19.76 10.16 -3.00
N PHE A 254 -19.09 9.06 -3.32
CA PHE A 254 -18.02 8.42 -2.53
C PHE A 254 -18.40 8.15 -1.08
N ARG A 255 -19.69 7.94 -0.80
CA ARG A 255 -20.22 7.83 0.56
C ARG A 255 -19.54 6.73 1.37
N ASP A 256 -19.34 5.57 0.75
CA ASP A 256 -18.77 4.39 1.41
C ASP A 256 -17.26 4.23 1.12
N LEU A 257 -16.61 5.26 0.55
CA LEU A 257 -15.18 5.31 0.31
C LEU A 257 -14.46 6.19 1.35
N ILE A 258 -13.67 5.54 2.19
CA ILE A 258 -12.85 6.19 3.20
C ILE A 258 -11.42 6.32 2.67
N VAL A 259 -10.97 7.56 2.47
CA VAL A 259 -9.61 7.88 2.06
C VAL A 259 -8.78 8.21 3.29
N HIS A 260 -7.75 7.41 3.55
CA HIS A 260 -6.80 7.64 4.63
C HIS A 260 -5.60 8.42 4.08
N THR A 261 -5.25 9.52 4.75
CA THR A 261 -4.12 10.34 4.33
C THR A 261 -2.92 10.05 5.25
N PRO A 262 -1.70 9.87 4.70
CA PRO A 262 -0.49 9.77 5.49
C PRO A 262 -0.33 10.95 6.42
N MET A 263 0.26 10.70 7.59
CA MET A 263 0.64 11.77 8.52
C MET A 263 -0.55 12.62 9.02
N GLN A 264 -1.75 12.03 9.15
CA GLN A 264 -2.91 12.66 9.80
C GLN A 264 -2.79 12.65 11.33
N ASP A 265 -3.59 13.54 11.96
CA ASP A 265 -3.93 13.66 13.38
C ASP A 265 -2.88 13.16 14.39
N GLY A 266 -2.07 14.10 14.87
CA GLY A 266 -1.12 13.84 15.96
C GLY A 266 0.17 13.11 15.55
N THR A 267 0.33 12.77 14.27
CA THR A 267 1.62 12.26 13.74
C THR A 267 2.64 13.42 13.65
N PRO A 268 3.78 13.37 14.36
CA PRO A 268 4.73 14.49 14.36
C PRO A 268 5.32 14.75 12.97
N LYS A 269 5.12 15.96 12.44
CA LYS A 269 5.82 16.43 11.24
C LYS A 269 7.14 17.06 11.66
N LEU A 270 8.23 16.67 11.01
CA LEU A 270 9.53 17.28 11.27
C LEU A 270 9.54 18.68 10.63
N THR A 271 10.01 19.67 11.38
CA THR A 271 10.01 21.08 10.97
C THR A 271 10.90 21.36 9.76
N SER A 272 11.92 20.53 9.55
CA SER A 272 12.80 20.59 8.39
C SER A 272 13.26 19.18 8.01
N LEU A 273 13.20 18.86 6.72
CA LEU A 273 13.81 17.67 6.14
C LEU A 273 14.95 18.12 5.22
N PRO A 274 16.07 17.37 5.17
CA PRO A 274 17.10 17.61 4.15
C PRO A 274 16.55 17.49 2.73
N ASP A 275 17.22 18.12 1.77
CA ASP A 275 16.86 18.01 0.36
C ASP A 275 16.85 16.53 -0.09
N GLY A 276 15.79 16.14 -0.78
CA GLY A 276 15.60 14.77 -1.26
C GLY A 276 15.20 13.76 -0.20
N VAL A 277 14.98 14.17 1.07
CA VAL A 277 14.43 13.31 2.12
C VAL A 277 12.91 13.46 2.19
N THR A 278 12.19 12.35 2.11
CA THR A 278 10.74 12.30 2.33
C THR A 278 10.39 11.96 3.77
N GLN A 279 9.18 12.30 4.20
CA GLN A 279 8.62 11.84 5.47
C GLN A 279 7.22 11.28 5.22
N THR A 280 6.96 10.05 5.67
CA THR A 280 5.65 9.44 5.46
C THR A 280 5.34 8.33 6.47
N MET A 281 4.07 7.93 6.48
CA MET A 281 3.62 6.64 6.97
C MET A 281 3.08 5.90 5.74
N HIS A 282 3.51 4.66 5.53
CA HIS A 282 3.10 3.90 4.36
C HIS A 282 1.60 3.61 4.32
N ALA A 283 1.08 3.42 3.10
CA ALA A 283 -0.36 3.37 2.84
C ALA A 283 -1.07 2.30 3.69
N GLU A 284 -0.43 1.15 3.83
CA GLU A 284 -0.89 0.04 4.67
C GLU A 284 -1.08 0.45 6.13
N GLN A 285 -0.02 1.00 6.71
CA GLN A 285 0.02 1.46 8.09
C GLN A 285 -0.98 2.59 8.35
N CYS A 286 -1.29 3.42 7.35
CA CYS A 286 -2.33 4.44 7.47
C CYS A 286 -3.71 3.81 7.70
N ILE A 287 -4.07 2.79 6.92
CA ILE A 287 -5.36 2.09 7.09
C ILE A 287 -5.38 1.37 8.44
N GLU A 288 -4.32 0.65 8.79
CA GLU A 288 -4.25 -0.09 10.06
C GLU A 288 -4.32 0.84 11.27
N SER A 289 -3.63 1.97 11.24
CA SER A 289 -3.67 2.98 12.29
C SER A 289 -5.08 3.54 12.47
N ALA A 290 -5.81 3.81 11.38
CA ALA A 290 -7.18 4.26 11.45
C ALA A 290 -8.11 3.17 12.04
N ILE A 291 -7.93 1.90 11.66
CA ILE A 291 -8.69 0.79 12.25
C ILE A 291 -8.43 0.73 13.76
N ALA A 292 -7.18 0.84 14.20
CA ALA A 292 -6.85 0.82 15.62
C ALA A 292 -7.49 1.97 16.41
N GLN A 293 -7.51 3.19 15.85
CA GLN A 293 -8.11 4.36 16.48
C GLN A 293 -9.63 4.24 16.63
N HIS A 294 -10.29 3.57 15.69
CA HIS A 294 -11.74 3.38 15.66
C HIS A 294 -12.16 1.94 15.97
N ALA A 295 -11.30 1.16 16.63
CA ALA A 295 -11.46 -0.30 16.71
C ALA A 295 -12.80 -0.72 17.31
N GLU A 296 -13.22 -0.11 18.42
CA GLU A 296 -14.51 -0.42 19.07
C GLU A 296 -15.72 -0.07 18.18
N GLU A 297 -15.67 1.13 17.58
CA GLU A 297 -16.77 1.66 16.79
C GLU A 297 -16.96 0.84 15.52
N TRP A 298 -15.89 0.68 14.74
CA TRP A 298 -15.95 -0.03 13.46
C TRP A 298 -16.18 -1.53 13.63
N HIS A 299 -15.70 -2.13 14.72
CA HIS A 299 -16.00 -3.53 15.03
C HIS A 299 -17.49 -3.72 15.29
N ARG A 300 -18.07 -2.92 16.19
CA ARG A 300 -19.51 -2.96 16.50
C ARG A 300 -20.37 -2.66 15.29
N GLU A 301 -20.00 -1.67 14.47
CA GLU A 301 -20.68 -1.38 13.20
C GLU A 301 -20.68 -2.61 12.28
N ALA A 302 -19.54 -3.28 12.14
CA ALA A 302 -19.40 -4.46 11.29
C ALA A 302 -20.19 -5.67 11.82
N THR A 303 -20.10 -5.99 13.11
CA THR A 303 -20.84 -7.12 13.70
C THR A 303 -22.34 -6.90 13.61
N THR A 304 -22.82 -5.69 13.94
CA THR A 304 -24.24 -5.31 13.83
C THR A 304 -24.73 -5.45 12.39
N ARG A 305 -23.97 -4.90 11.42
CA ARG A 305 -24.32 -4.94 10.00
C ARG A 305 -24.43 -6.38 9.47
N LEU A 306 -23.54 -7.26 9.90
CA LEU A 306 -23.46 -8.64 9.43
C LEU A 306 -24.35 -9.61 10.24
N GLY A 307 -24.99 -9.12 11.32
CA GLY A 307 -25.72 -9.93 12.27
C GLY A 307 -24.84 -11.02 12.89
N LEU A 308 -23.62 -10.67 13.24
CA LEU A 308 -22.64 -11.55 13.90
C LEU A 308 -22.62 -11.29 15.42
N PRO A 309 -22.16 -12.27 16.22
CA PRO A 309 -21.90 -12.06 17.64
C PRO A 309 -20.98 -10.86 17.92
N ASP A 310 -21.14 -10.24 19.08
CA ASP A 310 -20.38 -9.07 19.52
C ASP A 310 -18.88 -9.34 19.75
N ASP A 311 -18.47 -10.61 19.78
CA ASP A 311 -17.07 -11.06 19.90
C ASP A 311 -16.57 -11.71 18.59
N ALA A 312 -17.33 -11.61 17.50
CA ALA A 312 -16.94 -12.18 16.23
C ALA A 312 -15.74 -11.46 15.63
N LEU A 313 -14.76 -12.24 15.15
CA LEU A 313 -13.66 -11.69 14.37
C LEU A 313 -14.19 -11.11 13.03
N ILE A 314 -13.72 -9.92 12.70
CA ILE A 314 -13.95 -9.24 11.43
C ILE A 314 -12.70 -9.36 10.58
N THR A 315 -12.84 -9.99 9.43
CA THR A 315 -11.80 -10.15 8.43
C THR A 315 -11.52 -8.80 7.79
N VAL A 316 -10.26 -8.40 7.83
CA VAL A 316 -9.75 -7.21 7.14
C VAL A 316 -8.91 -7.69 5.96
N PRO A 317 -9.50 -7.86 4.76
CA PRO A 317 -8.71 -8.15 3.57
C PRO A 317 -7.89 -6.91 3.21
N MET A 318 -6.60 -7.08 2.92
CA MET A 318 -5.73 -5.98 2.51
C MET A 318 -4.93 -6.37 1.27
N ALA A 319 -5.04 -5.55 0.23
CA ALA A 319 -4.25 -5.70 -0.97
C ALA A 319 -4.12 -4.38 -1.73
N GLY A 320 -3.10 -4.30 -2.58
CA GLY A 320 -2.90 -3.10 -3.36
C GLY A 320 -1.78 -3.19 -4.37
N ARG A 321 -1.41 -2.03 -4.89
CA ARG A 321 -0.21 -1.81 -5.68
C ARG A 321 0.82 -1.24 -4.74
N PHE A 322 1.67 -2.10 -4.18
CA PHE A 322 2.72 -1.68 -3.27
C PHE A 322 4.06 -2.27 -3.68
N VAL A 323 5.11 -1.57 -3.33
CA VAL A 323 6.45 -2.16 -3.18
C VAL A 323 6.43 -2.83 -1.81
N PRO A 324 6.70 -4.15 -1.69
CA PRO A 324 6.78 -4.77 -0.38
C PRO A 324 7.64 -3.95 0.57
N CYS A 325 7.13 -3.64 1.77
CA CYS A 325 7.82 -2.81 2.75
C CYS A 325 8.29 -3.62 3.97
N ALA A 326 9.56 -3.49 4.33
CA ALA A 326 10.13 -4.11 5.52
C ALA A 326 9.46 -3.60 6.82
N ALA A 327 9.19 -2.30 6.90
CA ALA A 327 8.59 -1.68 8.08
C ALA A 327 7.16 -2.19 8.32
N CYS A 328 6.35 -2.23 7.26
CA CYS A 328 4.99 -2.76 7.31
C CYS A 328 4.99 -4.23 7.71
N ALA A 329 5.96 -5.04 7.23
CA ALA A 329 6.08 -6.43 7.63
C ALA A 329 6.38 -6.61 9.14
N GLU A 330 7.19 -5.74 9.74
CA GLU A 330 7.43 -5.75 11.19
C GLU A 330 6.18 -5.34 11.98
N VAL A 331 5.50 -4.27 11.55
CA VAL A 331 4.26 -3.78 12.17
C VAL A 331 3.17 -4.83 12.10
N GLU A 332 2.95 -5.41 10.93
CA GLU A 332 1.97 -6.47 10.71
C GLU A 332 2.26 -7.65 11.65
N ALA A 333 3.51 -8.10 11.72
CA ALA A 333 3.87 -9.24 12.55
C ALA A 333 3.63 -9.00 14.05
N GLU A 334 4.02 -7.83 14.56
CA GLU A 334 3.77 -7.46 15.95
C GLU A 334 2.28 -7.28 16.22
N SER A 335 1.53 -6.67 15.30
CA SER A 335 0.08 -6.45 15.42
C SER A 335 -0.74 -7.74 15.48
N ARG A 336 -0.20 -8.86 14.99
CA ARG A 336 -0.85 -10.18 15.02
C ARG A 336 -0.65 -10.93 16.34
N THR A 337 0.06 -10.36 17.31
CA THR A 337 0.42 -11.05 18.55
C THR A 337 0.33 -10.17 19.78
N GLN A 338 0.27 -10.80 20.96
CA GLN A 338 0.45 -10.17 22.26
C GLN A 338 -0.42 -8.91 22.45
N GLY A 339 -1.70 -8.99 22.06
CA GLY A 339 -2.66 -7.91 22.22
C GLY A 339 -2.59 -6.81 21.16
N GLY A 340 -1.92 -7.04 20.03
CA GLY A 340 -1.97 -6.15 18.86
C GLY A 340 -3.31 -6.18 18.11
N LEU A 341 -3.55 -5.20 17.23
CA LEU A 341 -4.85 -4.99 16.56
C LEU A 341 -5.44 -6.25 15.88
N PHE A 342 -4.57 -7.06 15.26
CA PHE A 342 -4.95 -8.25 14.51
C PHE A 342 -4.61 -9.56 15.23
N ASP A 343 -4.32 -9.50 16.52
CA ASP A 343 -4.19 -10.68 17.38
C ASP A 343 -5.58 -11.35 17.49
N PRO A 344 -5.74 -12.60 17.03
CA PRO A 344 -7.02 -13.30 17.17
C PRO A 344 -7.52 -13.38 18.63
N ALA A 345 -6.61 -13.35 19.61
CA ALA A 345 -6.96 -13.34 21.03
C ALA A 345 -7.67 -12.04 21.47
N ASN A 346 -7.55 -10.96 20.70
CA ASN A 346 -8.27 -9.72 20.97
C ASN A 346 -9.74 -9.76 20.52
N GLY A 347 -10.17 -10.77 19.77
CA GLY A 347 -11.58 -11.01 19.45
C GLY A 347 -12.24 -9.95 18.56
N LYS A 348 -11.46 -9.15 17.81
CA LYS A 348 -12.02 -8.07 16.97
C LYS A 348 -11.71 -8.18 15.50
N PHE A 349 -10.44 -8.02 15.13
CA PHE A 349 -10.06 -7.96 13.72
C PHE A 349 -9.04 -9.05 13.42
N VAL A 350 -9.06 -9.53 12.19
CA VAL A 350 -8.02 -10.40 11.69
C VAL A 350 -7.60 -10.03 10.28
N LEU A 351 -6.31 -9.79 10.12
CA LEU A 351 -5.74 -9.35 8.85
C LEU A 351 -5.62 -10.53 7.88
N HIS A 352 -6.33 -10.42 6.75
CA HIS A 352 -6.27 -11.38 5.67
C HIS A 352 -5.42 -10.84 4.51
N ARG A 353 -4.26 -11.46 4.34
CA ARG A 353 -3.36 -11.24 3.21
C ARG A 353 -3.39 -12.46 2.33
N SER A 354 -3.51 -12.23 1.04
CA SER A 354 -3.38 -13.32 0.09
C SER A 354 -1.91 -13.70 -0.17
N SER A 355 -0.93 -12.89 0.25
CA SER A 355 0.51 -13.20 0.10
C SER A 355 1.31 -12.83 1.34
N ARG A 356 2.29 -13.67 1.70
CA ARG A 356 3.33 -13.34 2.69
C ARG A 356 4.49 -12.70 1.95
N ARG A 357 4.69 -11.40 2.08
CA ARG A 357 5.82 -10.72 1.45
C ARG A 357 6.55 -9.87 2.46
N ILE A 358 7.86 -10.09 2.51
CA ILE A 358 8.76 -9.25 3.25
C ILE A 358 9.42 -8.30 2.26
N GLY A 359 9.51 -7.04 2.67
CA GLY A 359 9.78 -5.95 1.77
C GLY A 359 11.16 -5.34 1.82
N MET A 360 11.36 -4.33 0.98
CA MET A 360 12.54 -3.48 1.05
C MET A 360 12.40 -2.42 2.15
N ALA A 361 13.53 -1.99 2.67
CA ALA A 361 13.65 -0.73 3.40
C ALA A 361 13.91 0.40 2.41
N PHE A 362 13.32 1.56 2.67
CA PHE A 362 13.41 2.75 1.81
C PHE A 362 14.51 3.67 2.35
N ALA A 363 15.36 4.14 1.43
CA ALA A 363 16.44 5.07 1.75
C ALA A 363 15.94 6.50 1.62
N ASN A 364 16.56 7.41 2.38
CA ASN A 364 16.25 8.84 2.36
C ASN A 364 14.77 9.12 2.66
N GLU A 365 14.18 8.31 3.53
CA GLU A 365 12.80 8.45 3.97
C GLU A 365 12.74 8.35 5.50
N VAL A 366 12.11 9.34 6.12
CA VAL A 366 11.69 9.28 7.52
C VAL A 366 10.40 8.49 7.58
N GLN A 367 10.50 7.26 8.06
CA GLN A 367 9.39 6.32 8.12
C GLN A 367 8.76 6.30 9.50
N HIS A 368 7.46 6.61 9.58
CA HIS A 368 6.67 6.48 10.80
C HIS A 368 6.12 5.07 10.97
N ILE A 369 6.06 4.65 12.23
CA ILE A 369 5.50 3.38 12.67
C ILE A 369 4.08 3.62 13.17
N ALA A 370 3.10 2.88 12.66
CA ALA A 370 1.71 2.90 13.11
C ALA A 370 1.56 2.31 14.52
N GLN A 371 1.93 3.08 15.54
CA GLN A 371 1.90 2.63 16.93
C GLN A 371 0.54 2.07 17.38
N PRO A 372 -0.62 2.71 17.07
CA PRO A 372 -1.91 2.26 17.58
C PRO A 372 -2.23 0.78 17.25
N THR A 373 -1.60 0.21 16.22
CA THR A 373 -1.83 -1.18 15.80
C THR A 373 -1.11 -2.19 16.69
N LEU A 374 -0.09 -1.76 17.44
CA LEU A 374 0.85 -2.65 18.12
C LEU A 374 0.36 -3.14 19.49
N ALA A 375 -0.49 -2.37 20.17
CA ALA A 375 -1.11 -2.74 21.44
C ALA A 375 -2.25 -1.77 21.78
N SER A 376 -3.23 -2.21 22.57
CA SER A 376 -4.30 -1.35 23.10
C SER A 376 -3.81 -0.32 24.12
N THR A 377 -2.71 -0.61 24.83
CA THR A 377 -2.13 0.28 25.84
C THR A 377 -1.09 1.20 25.20
N PRO A 378 -1.26 2.54 25.28
CA PRO A 378 -0.36 3.51 24.64
C PRO A 378 1.12 3.32 24.98
N GLU A 379 1.45 3.00 26.24
CA GLU A 379 2.83 2.81 26.70
C GLU A 379 3.46 1.55 26.11
N VAL A 380 2.69 0.46 25.98
CA VAL A 380 3.15 -0.79 25.37
C VAL A 380 3.34 -0.59 23.87
N SER A 381 2.35 0.02 23.22
CA SER A 381 2.36 0.37 21.80
C SER A 381 3.58 1.24 21.45
N ALA A 382 3.86 2.28 22.24
CA ALA A 382 4.99 3.18 22.02
C ALA A 382 6.35 2.47 22.19
N ARG A 383 6.48 1.60 23.20
CA ARG A 383 7.71 0.79 23.39
C ARG A 383 7.94 -0.19 22.23
N ARG A 384 6.89 -0.85 21.73
CA ARG A 384 6.99 -1.76 20.57
C ARG A 384 7.39 -1.00 19.31
N ALA A 385 6.77 0.15 19.06
CA ALA A 385 7.13 0.97 17.91
C ALA A 385 8.59 1.43 17.96
N GLN A 386 9.06 1.85 19.14
CA GLN A 386 10.47 2.20 19.34
C GLN A 386 11.39 1.00 19.11
N ALA A 387 11.02 -0.19 19.59
CA ALA A 387 11.79 -1.40 19.35
C ALA A 387 11.89 -1.74 17.86
N ILE A 388 10.79 -1.62 17.10
CA ILE A 388 10.80 -1.78 15.63
C ILE A 388 11.76 -0.78 15.00
N ALA A 389 11.59 0.52 15.28
CA ALA A 389 12.43 1.59 14.74
C ALA A 389 13.93 1.36 15.04
N LYS A 390 14.23 0.92 16.27
CA LYS A 390 15.60 0.66 16.72
C LYS A 390 16.23 -0.54 16.01
N ARG A 391 15.47 -1.59 15.68
CA ARG A 391 15.99 -2.72 14.88
C ARG A 391 16.44 -2.29 13.48
N PHE A 392 15.75 -1.33 12.86
CA PHE A 392 16.17 -0.84 11.54
C PHE A 392 17.53 -0.14 11.55
N VAL A 393 17.86 0.56 12.64
CA VAL A 393 19.09 1.36 12.74
C VAL A 393 20.22 0.55 13.39
N ASP A 394 19.96 -0.06 14.55
CA ASP A 394 21.01 -0.61 15.41
C ASP A 394 21.24 -2.12 15.17
N ALA A 395 20.23 -2.84 14.70
CA ALA A 395 20.29 -4.30 14.56
C ALA A 395 19.55 -4.81 13.31
N PRO A 396 19.91 -4.34 12.10
CA PRO A 396 19.21 -4.72 10.86
C PRO A 396 19.18 -6.23 10.60
N GLN A 397 20.15 -6.98 11.13
CA GLN A 397 20.22 -8.45 11.10
C GLN A 397 19.08 -9.15 11.86
N SER A 398 18.38 -8.44 12.74
CA SER A 398 17.24 -8.95 13.50
C SER A 398 15.89 -8.71 12.81
N LEU A 399 15.89 -7.97 11.70
CA LEU A 399 14.69 -7.72 10.91
C LEU A 399 14.26 -9.02 10.23
N ARG A 400 12.95 -9.22 10.12
CA ARG A 400 12.35 -10.26 9.30
C ARG A 400 12.79 -10.15 7.84
N ALA A 401 13.06 -8.94 7.35
CA ALA A 401 13.54 -8.72 5.99
C ALA A 401 14.99 -9.14 5.75
N TYR A 402 15.75 -9.39 6.80
CA TYR A 402 17.18 -9.63 6.66
C TYR A 402 17.46 -11.00 6.04
N GLY A 403 18.09 -11.00 4.87
CA GLY A 403 18.45 -12.22 4.15
C GLY A 403 17.26 -12.98 3.55
N GLU A 404 16.04 -12.49 3.72
CA GLU A 404 14.84 -13.07 3.15
C GLU A 404 14.71 -12.74 1.65
N PRO A 405 13.99 -13.58 0.89
CA PRO A 405 13.61 -13.28 -0.49
C PRO A 405 12.86 -11.95 -0.59
N VAL A 406 13.46 -10.97 -1.27
CA VAL A 406 12.80 -9.71 -1.59
C VAL A 406 12.30 -9.79 -3.01
N VAL A 407 10.98 -9.69 -3.10
CA VAL A 407 10.27 -9.52 -4.33
C VAL A 407 10.58 -8.11 -4.86
N LEU A 408 11.29 -8.03 -6.00
CA LEU A 408 11.71 -6.74 -6.57
C LEU A 408 10.52 -5.85 -6.95
N ASP A 409 10.80 -4.55 -7.09
CA ASP A 409 9.86 -3.53 -7.53
C ASP A 409 9.00 -4.03 -8.69
N TYR A 410 7.70 -3.72 -8.60
CA TYR A 410 6.73 -4.14 -9.61
C TYR A 410 6.56 -5.65 -9.74
N SER A 411 6.86 -6.47 -8.73
CA SER A 411 6.52 -7.89 -8.86
C SER A 411 5.02 -8.11 -8.95
N LEU A 412 4.64 -8.45 -10.16
CA LEU A 412 3.31 -8.83 -10.59
C LEU A 412 3.15 -10.35 -10.39
N ASP A 413 3.26 -10.86 -9.15
CA ASP A 413 3.04 -12.26 -8.67
C ASP A 413 1.72 -12.96 -9.14
N THR A 414 1.01 -12.39 -10.09
CA THR A 414 -0.33 -12.82 -10.46
C THR A 414 -0.44 -12.80 -11.98
N GLU A 415 0.10 -13.82 -12.65
CA GLU A 415 -0.58 -14.31 -13.85
C GLU A 415 -1.78 -15.17 -13.38
N SER A 416 -2.81 -14.57 -12.81
CA SER A 416 -4.08 -15.28 -12.69
C SER A 416 -4.72 -15.30 -14.10
N GLU A 417 -4.16 -16.14 -14.95
CA GLU A 417 -4.69 -16.54 -16.26
C GLU A 417 -5.17 -17.99 -16.27
N SER A 418 -5.13 -18.69 -15.13
CA SER A 418 -5.74 -20.01 -14.99
C SER A 418 -6.85 -20.01 -13.93
N SER A 419 -7.89 -19.21 -14.16
CA SER A 419 -9.21 -19.85 -14.10
C SER A 419 -9.20 -20.83 -15.28
N GLY A 420 -9.36 -22.12 -15.00
CA GLY A 420 -9.48 -23.12 -16.05
C GLY A 420 -10.76 -22.89 -16.85
N ASP A 421 -10.70 -21.94 -17.77
CA ASP A 421 -11.43 -21.99 -19.03
C ASP A 421 -10.54 -22.77 -20.01
N GLU A 422 -10.25 -24.04 -19.66
CA GLU A 422 -10.03 -25.06 -20.67
C GLU A 422 -11.33 -25.88 -20.71
N SER A 423 -12.12 -25.59 -21.75
CA SER A 423 -13.09 -26.45 -22.45
C SER A 423 -13.95 -27.42 -21.63
#